data_AF-A0A9D6NIS7-F1
#
_entry.id   AF-A0A9D6NIS7-F1
#
_cell.length_a   1.000
_cell.length_b   1.000
_cell.length_c   1.000
_cell.angle_alpha   90.00
_cell.angle_beta   90.00
_cell.angle_gamma   90.00
#
_symmetry.space_group_name_H-M   'P 1'
#
loop_
_entity.id
_entity.type
_entity.pdbx_description
1 polymer ?
#
loop_
_entity_poly.entity_id
_entity_poly.type
_entity_poly.pdbx_seq_one_letter_code
_entity_poly.pdbx_strand_id
1 'polypeptide(L)'
;MNDFAIEHEWADPCGARGPELRATWARLRIDIARQTITEVHDLDSRSIRSSVYLPLYPLAEWIAMNWWPLFYEVPNPLRRQYSRRHNLAAASEGFALPCLEFRSDGYDLELVWSQVSRRGQRVKFLSHGRHYLRGGLVRRELAKLVRAVLARLEDQEVHDTDLAADWLAIERADESEKIFCRLAGRLGVDPYSLSDLEAEQIIASAQLLQEAVRDEFFSTADFSQLKAQAVQLKALIQDASARESPFGSTRGLLDEALAAKRPSTSQGYEWARALRSRRNLRPADIIGSMEELGGVLGFSRNGSRPLDKPRACPLESRR
;
A
#
# COMPACT_ATOMS: atom_id res chain seq x y z
N MET A 1 17.11 -19.74 -3.12
CA MET A 1 17.46 -18.43 -2.52
C MET A 1 16.17 -17.65 -2.42
N ASN A 2 15.85 -17.12 -1.23
CA ASN A 2 14.60 -16.38 -1.02
C ASN A 2 14.69 -14.99 -1.65
N ASP A 3 13.63 -14.57 -2.34
CA ASP A 3 13.56 -13.24 -2.98
C ASP A 3 13.46 -12.10 -1.94
N PHE A 4 13.10 -12.44 -0.71
CA PHE A 4 13.09 -11.59 0.47
C PHE A 4 13.45 -12.41 1.70
N ALA A 5 14.43 -11.97 2.47
CA ALA A 5 14.86 -12.63 3.71
C ALA A 5 15.26 -11.60 4.76
N ILE A 6 14.87 -11.87 6.01
CA ILE A 6 15.30 -11.13 7.19
C ILE A 6 16.05 -12.11 8.08
N GLU A 7 17.34 -11.88 8.24
CA GLU A 7 18.22 -12.67 9.07
C GLU A 7 18.66 -11.85 10.27
N HIS A 8 18.72 -12.49 11.43
CA HIS A 8 19.20 -11.86 12.64
C HIS A 8 20.01 -12.83 13.49
N GLU A 9 20.89 -12.27 14.31
CA GLU A 9 21.73 -13.00 15.26
C GLU A 9 21.81 -12.19 16.55
N TRP A 10 21.34 -12.77 17.66
CA TRP A 10 21.38 -12.13 18.97
C TRP A 10 22.82 -11.85 19.40
N ALA A 11 23.08 -10.66 19.91
CA ALA A 11 24.42 -10.21 20.27
C ALA A 11 24.42 -9.55 21.65
N ASP A 12 25.61 -9.28 22.20
CA ASP A 12 25.74 -8.51 23.44
C ASP A 12 25.13 -7.10 23.25
N PRO A 13 24.26 -6.64 24.17
CA PRO A 13 23.58 -5.35 24.07
C PRO A 13 24.48 -4.11 24.06
N CYS A 14 25.81 -4.24 24.23
CA CYS A 14 26.78 -3.15 24.11
C CYS A 14 26.44 -1.91 24.98
N GLY A 15 25.70 -2.10 26.08
CA GLY A 15 25.26 -1.02 26.96
C GLY A 15 23.94 -0.33 26.59
N ALA A 16 23.10 -0.94 25.74
CA ALA A 16 21.72 -0.48 25.51
C ALA A 16 20.96 -0.29 26.84
N ARG A 17 20.07 0.70 26.90
CA ARG A 17 19.24 0.99 28.09
C ARG A 17 17.80 0.58 27.82
N GLY A 18 17.12 0.06 28.83
CA GLY A 18 15.78 -0.52 28.70
C GLY A 18 15.83 -2.05 28.59
N PRO A 19 14.95 -2.78 29.29
CA PRO A 19 14.95 -4.24 29.29
C PRO A 19 14.70 -4.81 27.89
N GLU A 20 13.75 -4.25 27.13
CA GLU A 20 13.38 -4.69 25.79
C GLU A 20 14.52 -4.49 24.78
N LEU A 21 15.13 -3.31 24.80
CA LEU A 21 16.25 -2.98 23.90
C LEU A 21 17.47 -3.84 24.18
N ARG A 22 17.74 -4.15 25.46
CA ARG A 22 18.84 -5.04 25.83
C ARG A 22 18.58 -6.49 25.44
N ALA A 23 17.37 -6.99 25.71
CA ALA A 23 17.01 -8.37 25.42
C ALA A 23 17.08 -8.69 23.92
N THR A 24 16.74 -7.70 23.09
CA THR A 24 16.54 -7.88 21.64
C THR A 24 17.67 -7.30 20.79
N TRP A 25 18.83 -7.01 21.38
CA TRP A 25 19.98 -6.54 20.62
C TRP A 25 20.49 -7.61 19.66
N ALA A 26 20.61 -7.25 18.38
CA ALA A 26 20.98 -8.19 17.35
C ALA A 26 21.77 -7.55 16.21
N ARG A 27 22.47 -8.41 15.48
CA ARG A 27 22.95 -8.16 14.13
C ARG A 27 21.82 -8.44 13.15
N LEU A 28 21.37 -7.44 12.41
CA LEU A 28 20.29 -7.53 11.41
C LEU A 28 20.85 -7.48 9.98
N ARG A 29 20.41 -8.42 9.15
CA ARG A 29 20.67 -8.47 7.72
C ARG A 29 19.35 -8.62 6.94
N ILE A 30 19.17 -7.81 5.92
CA ILE A 30 17.99 -7.89 5.03
C ILE A 30 18.47 -8.05 3.60
N ASP A 31 17.99 -9.09 2.93
CA ASP A 31 18.27 -9.40 1.54
C ASP A 31 17.01 -9.31 0.68
N ILE A 32 17.11 -8.63 -0.47
CA ILE A 32 16.05 -8.48 -1.47
C ILE A 32 16.63 -8.78 -2.85
N ALA A 33 16.06 -9.73 -3.60
CA ALA A 33 16.46 -10.03 -4.97
C ALA A 33 18.00 -10.18 -5.18
N ARG A 34 18.68 -10.86 -4.24
CA ARG A 34 20.15 -11.06 -4.18
C ARG A 34 20.98 -9.82 -3.81
N GLN A 35 20.35 -8.73 -3.38
CA GLN A 35 21.03 -7.55 -2.85
C GLN A 35 20.85 -7.47 -1.34
N THR A 36 21.93 -7.21 -0.62
CA THR A 36 21.87 -6.93 0.81
C THR A 36 21.59 -5.46 1.03
N ILE A 37 20.36 -5.13 1.42
CA ILE A 37 19.95 -3.73 1.59
C ILE A 37 20.50 -3.11 2.87
N THR A 38 20.90 -3.94 3.83
CA THR A 38 21.59 -3.55 5.06
C THR A 38 23.09 -3.38 4.88
N GLU A 39 23.59 -3.43 3.64
CA GLU A 39 24.99 -3.14 3.37
C GLU A 39 25.31 -1.67 3.64
N VAL A 40 26.29 -1.45 4.52
CA VAL A 40 26.71 -0.13 4.97
C VAL A 40 28.22 0.04 4.89
N HIS A 41 28.65 1.24 4.54
CA HIS A 41 30.00 1.73 4.81
C HIS A 41 30.02 2.31 6.22
N ASP A 42 30.76 1.67 7.11
CA ASP A 42 31.02 2.10 8.47
C ASP A 42 32.18 3.11 8.46
N LEU A 43 31.89 4.35 8.86
CA LEU A 43 32.81 5.48 8.74
C LEU A 43 33.92 5.47 9.79
N ASP A 44 33.71 4.79 10.92
CA ASP A 44 34.70 4.69 11.99
C ASP A 44 35.75 3.64 11.65
N SER A 45 35.28 2.44 11.27
CA SER A 45 36.15 1.32 10.92
C SER A 45 36.65 1.37 9.47
N ARG A 46 36.11 2.27 8.64
CA ARG A 46 36.37 2.37 7.19
C ARG A 46 36.19 1.04 6.46
N SER A 47 35.16 0.29 6.88
CA SER A 47 34.86 -1.05 6.37
C SER A 47 33.46 -1.12 5.79
N ILE A 48 33.25 -2.06 4.86
CA ILE A 48 31.93 -2.39 4.36
C ILE A 48 31.45 -3.62 5.14
N ARG A 49 30.24 -3.53 5.68
CA ARG A 49 29.58 -4.66 6.33
C ARG A 49 28.18 -4.83 5.77
N SER A 50 27.71 -6.08 5.76
CA SER A 50 26.43 -6.45 5.18
C SER A 50 25.25 -6.44 6.18
N SER A 51 25.51 -6.04 7.42
CA SER A 51 24.54 -6.04 8.51
C SER A 51 24.67 -4.79 9.39
N VAL A 52 23.60 -4.47 10.11
CA VAL A 52 23.56 -3.39 11.11
C VAL A 52 23.29 -3.96 12.50
N TYR A 53 23.76 -3.27 13.55
CA TYR A 53 23.53 -3.67 14.95
C TYR A 53 22.51 -2.73 15.60
N LEU A 54 21.43 -3.28 16.12
CA LEU A 54 20.35 -2.53 16.78
C LEU A 54 19.47 -3.48 17.63
N PRO A 55 18.69 -2.94 18.59
CA PRO A 55 17.60 -3.69 19.19
C PRO A 55 16.50 -3.95 18.15
N LEU A 56 15.99 -5.17 18.11
CA LEU A 56 14.91 -5.55 17.19
C LEU A 56 13.52 -5.25 17.75
N TYR A 57 13.40 -4.93 19.05
CA TYR A 57 12.12 -4.58 19.67
C TYR A 57 11.39 -3.44 18.94
N PRO A 58 11.98 -2.24 18.72
CA PRO A 58 11.26 -1.14 18.04
C PRO A 58 10.85 -1.48 16.60
N LEU A 59 11.65 -2.33 15.94
CA LEU A 59 11.34 -2.79 14.60
C LEU A 59 10.13 -3.75 14.61
N ALA A 60 10.07 -4.68 15.55
CA ALA A 60 8.92 -5.59 15.69
C ALA A 60 7.65 -4.85 16.10
N GLU A 61 7.75 -3.88 17.02
CA GLU A 61 6.64 -3.01 17.43
C GLU A 61 6.10 -2.21 16.24
N TRP A 62 6.98 -1.57 15.47
CA TRP A 62 6.57 -0.88 14.25
C TRP A 62 5.89 -1.81 13.24
N ILE A 63 6.34 -3.07 13.10
CA ILE A 63 5.68 -4.05 12.23
C ILE A 63 4.26 -4.36 12.72
N ALA A 64 4.07 -4.56 14.03
CA ALA A 64 2.77 -4.88 14.62
C ALA A 64 1.79 -3.70 14.44
N MET A 65 2.18 -2.50 14.88
CA MET A 65 1.35 -1.29 14.77
C MET A 65 0.95 -0.95 13.33
N ASN A 66 1.81 -1.28 12.36
CA ASN A 66 1.57 -0.97 10.95
C ASN A 66 1.12 -2.19 10.15
N TRP A 67 0.81 -3.32 10.80
CA TRP A 67 0.55 -4.58 10.11
C TRP A 67 -0.54 -4.45 9.05
N TRP A 68 -1.68 -3.86 9.40
CA TRP A 68 -2.79 -3.70 8.48
C TRP A 68 -2.53 -2.65 7.39
N PRO A 69 -2.09 -1.41 7.73
CA PRO A 69 -1.71 -0.43 6.70
C PRO A 69 -0.64 -0.92 5.73
N LEU A 70 0.43 -1.58 6.22
CA LEU A 70 1.55 -2.06 5.39
C LEU A 70 1.11 -2.89 4.19
N PHE A 71 0.05 -3.69 4.37
CA PHE A 71 -0.42 -4.59 3.34
C PHE A 71 -1.68 -4.12 2.60
N TYR A 72 -2.43 -3.16 3.15
CA TYR A 72 -3.72 -2.78 2.59
C TYR A 72 -3.87 -1.29 2.27
N GLU A 73 -3.09 -0.40 2.89
CA GLU A 73 -3.03 1.00 2.51
C GLU A 73 -2.31 1.14 1.17
N VAL A 74 -2.94 1.86 0.25
CA VAL A 74 -2.33 2.23 -1.04
C VAL A 74 -1.88 3.70 -0.97
N PRO A 75 -0.84 4.10 -1.73
CA PRO A 75 -0.40 5.48 -1.76
C PRO A 75 -1.56 6.44 -2.12
N ASN A 76 -1.86 7.36 -1.22
CA ASN A 76 -2.94 8.33 -1.40
C ASN A 76 -2.45 9.72 -0.91
N PRO A 77 -2.51 10.78 -1.74
CA PRO A 77 -2.08 12.13 -1.36
C PRO A 77 -2.74 12.70 -0.10
N LEU A 78 -3.94 12.23 0.25
CA LEU A 78 -4.63 12.61 1.47
C LEU A 78 -4.00 12.00 2.73
N ARG A 79 -3.18 10.95 2.60
CA ARG A 79 -2.56 10.20 3.70
C ARG A 79 -1.19 10.79 4.06
N ARG A 80 -1.19 11.88 4.83
CA ARG A 80 0.03 12.62 5.24
C ARG A 80 1.08 11.77 5.97
N GLN A 81 0.67 10.67 6.61
CA GLN A 81 1.53 9.81 7.40
C GLN A 81 1.91 8.49 6.71
N TYR A 82 1.53 8.29 5.44
CA TYR A 82 1.81 7.07 4.68
C TYR A 82 3.28 6.65 4.79
N SER A 83 4.23 7.56 4.52
CA SER A 83 5.65 7.24 4.56
C SER A 83 6.16 6.81 5.95
N ARG A 84 5.50 7.21 7.06
CA ARG A 84 5.88 6.75 8.42
C ARG A 84 5.44 5.32 8.70
N ARG A 85 4.30 4.91 8.13
CA ARG A 85 3.77 3.54 8.27
C ARG A 85 4.36 2.55 7.28
N HIS A 86 4.89 3.07 6.18
CA HIS A 86 5.39 2.26 5.06
C HIS A 86 6.91 2.29 4.89
N ASN A 87 7.67 2.99 5.72
CA ASN A 87 9.13 3.02 5.60
C ASN A 87 9.82 2.49 6.87
N LEU A 88 10.66 1.47 6.70
CA LEU A 88 11.41 0.83 7.78
C LEU A 88 12.24 1.82 8.60
N ALA A 89 12.75 2.89 7.97
CA ALA A 89 13.52 3.91 8.67
C ALA A 89 12.68 4.71 9.70
N ALA A 90 11.35 4.65 9.62
CA ALA A 90 10.46 5.25 10.62
C ALA A 90 10.47 4.45 11.94
N ALA A 91 10.84 3.17 11.91
CA ALA A 91 11.04 2.33 13.10
C ALA A 91 12.37 2.61 13.80
N SER A 92 13.18 3.55 13.30
CA SER A 92 14.62 3.54 13.63
C SER A 92 14.98 4.00 15.03
N GLU A 93 14.12 4.64 15.83
CA GLU A 93 14.39 5.04 17.24
C GLU A 93 15.83 5.54 17.58
N GLY A 94 16.50 6.19 16.62
CA GLY A 94 17.89 6.64 16.75
C GLY A 94 18.97 5.68 16.24
N PHE A 95 18.62 4.42 15.95
CA PHE A 95 19.45 3.42 15.28
C PHE A 95 19.49 3.60 13.76
N ALA A 96 20.41 2.88 13.11
CA ALA A 96 20.55 2.92 11.66
C ALA A 96 19.73 1.81 10.99
N LEU A 97 18.62 2.19 10.35
CA LEU A 97 17.83 1.32 9.47
C LEU A 97 17.86 1.83 8.02
N PRO A 98 17.81 0.93 7.03
CA PRO A 98 17.76 1.33 5.63
C PRO A 98 16.45 2.07 5.35
N CYS A 99 16.49 3.01 4.39
CA CYS A 99 15.28 3.55 3.80
C CYS A 99 14.66 2.47 2.90
N LEU A 100 13.83 1.60 3.47
CA LEU A 100 13.06 0.58 2.76
C LEU A 100 11.57 0.93 2.86
N GLU A 101 10.97 1.26 1.72
CA GLU A 101 9.56 1.58 1.59
C GLU A 101 8.77 0.37 1.06
N PHE A 102 7.66 0.04 1.71
CA PHE A 102 6.70 -0.99 1.35
C PHE A 102 5.51 -0.33 0.65
N ARG A 103 5.30 -0.58 -0.66
CA ARG A 103 4.16 -0.04 -1.39
C ARG A 103 3.21 -1.16 -1.78
N SER A 104 2.04 -1.21 -1.15
CA SER A 104 1.02 -2.20 -1.49
C SER A 104 0.21 -1.74 -2.70
N ASP A 105 -0.09 -2.68 -3.58
CA ASP A 105 -1.13 -2.53 -4.63
C ASP A 105 -2.44 -3.26 -4.26
N GLY A 106 -2.53 -3.75 -3.01
CA GLY A 106 -3.65 -4.51 -2.47
C GLY A 106 -3.41 -6.03 -2.41
N TYR A 107 -2.43 -6.56 -3.15
CA TYR A 107 -2.12 -8.00 -3.15
C TYR A 107 -0.61 -8.28 -3.09
N ASP A 108 0.15 -7.60 -3.95
CA ASP A 108 1.60 -7.68 -4.03
C ASP A 108 2.21 -6.39 -3.45
N LEU A 109 3.52 -6.42 -3.20
CA LEU A 109 4.25 -5.24 -2.72
C LEU A 109 5.40 -4.89 -3.66
N GLU A 110 5.49 -3.61 -4.00
CA GLU A 110 6.72 -3.01 -4.48
C GLU A 110 7.55 -2.57 -3.27
N LEU A 111 8.72 -3.19 -3.11
CA LEU A 111 9.73 -2.74 -2.15
C LEU A 111 10.66 -1.76 -2.84
N VAL A 112 10.84 -0.58 -2.27
CA VAL A 112 11.72 0.47 -2.82
C VAL A 112 12.74 0.87 -1.78
N TRP A 113 14.02 0.86 -2.12
CA TRP A 113 15.08 1.28 -1.22
C TRP A 113 16.09 2.19 -1.89
N SER A 114 16.73 3.01 -1.08
CA SER A 114 17.67 4.03 -1.55
C SER A 114 18.92 4.10 -0.67
N GLN A 115 20.03 4.49 -1.28
CA GLN A 115 21.21 4.91 -0.55
C GLN A 115 20.86 6.06 0.39
N VAL A 116 21.28 5.95 1.64
CA VAL A 116 21.04 6.99 2.64
C VAL A 116 22.24 7.15 3.55
N SER A 117 22.61 8.41 3.79
CA SER A 117 23.57 8.83 4.80
C SER A 117 22.87 9.86 5.66
N ARG A 118 22.60 9.56 6.93
CA ARG A 118 21.93 10.49 7.84
C ARG A 118 22.96 11.23 8.67
N ARG A 119 22.75 12.53 8.89
CA ARG A 119 23.61 13.33 9.76
C ARG A 119 23.58 12.76 11.17
N GLY A 120 24.76 12.55 11.76
CA GLY A 120 24.90 11.97 13.10
C GLY A 120 24.98 10.43 13.13
N GLN A 121 24.63 9.74 12.03
CA GLN A 121 24.89 8.32 11.89
C GLN A 121 26.28 8.11 11.31
N ARG A 122 27.03 7.16 11.87
CA ARG A 122 28.39 6.81 11.43
C ARG A 122 28.40 5.71 10.36
N VAL A 123 27.26 5.51 9.70
CA VAL A 123 27.08 4.51 8.66
C VAL A 123 26.37 5.12 7.46
N LYS A 124 26.73 4.65 6.26
CA LYS A 124 26.09 5.00 5.00
C LYS A 124 25.57 3.75 4.32
N PHE A 125 24.27 3.65 4.08
CA PHE A 125 23.67 2.56 3.31
C PHE A 125 24.04 2.69 1.83
N LEU A 126 24.48 1.58 1.25
CA LEU A 126 25.09 1.53 -0.08
C LEU A 126 24.15 1.00 -1.17
N SER A 127 23.12 0.25 -0.80
CA SER A 127 22.20 -0.34 -1.78
C SER A 127 21.08 0.62 -2.18
N HIS A 128 20.61 0.52 -3.42
CA HIS A 128 19.40 1.17 -3.92
C HIS A 128 18.71 0.25 -4.93
N GLY A 129 17.40 0.36 -5.06
CA GLY A 129 16.66 -0.45 -6.02
C GLY A 129 15.17 -0.49 -5.75
N ARG A 130 14.50 -1.32 -6.56
CA ARG A 130 13.10 -1.68 -6.36
C ARG A 130 12.87 -3.11 -6.76
N HIS A 131 11.93 -3.78 -6.10
CA HIS A 131 11.58 -5.16 -6.42
C HIS A 131 10.13 -5.46 -6.08
N TYR A 132 9.44 -6.20 -6.95
CA TYR A 132 8.06 -6.63 -6.74
C TYR A 132 8.04 -8.03 -6.14
N LEU A 133 7.28 -8.21 -5.06
CA LEU A 133 7.19 -9.46 -4.33
C LEU A 133 5.74 -9.81 -4.02
N ARG A 134 5.49 -11.11 -3.88
CA ARG A 134 4.21 -11.61 -3.37
C ARG A 134 4.02 -11.16 -1.93
N GLY A 135 2.88 -10.56 -1.62
CA GLY A 135 2.62 -10.07 -0.26
C GLY A 135 2.66 -11.16 0.81
N GLY A 136 2.27 -12.40 0.47
CA GLY A 136 2.38 -13.55 1.37
C GLY A 136 3.82 -13.89 1.79
N LEU A 137 4.81 -13.67 0.93
CA LEU A 137 6.23 -13.86 1.27
C LEU A 137 6.68 -12.80 2.29
N VAL A 138 6.40 -11.53 2.01
CA VAL A 138 6.76 -10.41 2.90
C VAL A 138 6.09 -10.54 4.27
N ARG A 139 4.77 -10.83 4.29
CA ARG A 139 4.01 -11.11 5.52
C ARG A 139 4.69 -12.19 6.36
N ARG A 140 5.05 -13.31 5.75
CA ARG A 140 5.66 -14.43 6.48
C ARG A 140 6.99 -14.05 7.11
N GLU A 141 7.88 -13.38 6.37
CA GLU A 141 9.20 -13.00 6.89
C GLU A 141 9.10 -11.92 7.98
N LEU A 142 8.20 -10.95 7.84
CA LEU A 142 7.94 -9.95 8.90
C LEU A 142 7.34 -10.60 10.15
N ALA A 143 6.36 -11.50 9.99
CA ALA A 143 5.79 -12.26 11.12
C ALA A 143 6.83 -13.14 11.81
N LYS A 144 7.75 -13.75 11.04
CA LYS A 144 8.86 -14.55 11.59
C LYS A 144 9.77 -13.70 12.46
N LEU A 145 10.10 -12.48 12.03
CA LEU A 145 10.89 -11.53 12.82
C LEU A 145 10.17 -11.17 14.13
N VAL A 146 8.89 -10.80 14.07
CA VAL A 146 8.11 -10.43 15.27
C VAL A 146 8.06 -11.58 16.28
N ARG A 147 7.75 -12.80 15.82
CA ARG A 147 7.74 -13.99 16.70
C ARG A 147 9.10 -14.29 17.31
N ALA A 148 10.19 -14.08 16.56
CA ALA A 148 11.53 -14.28 17.09
C ALA A 148 11.87 -13.25 18.19
N VAL A 149 11.44 -12.00 18.02
CA VAL A 149 11.57 -10.96 19.05
C VAL A 149 10.75 -11.30 20.29
N LEU A 150 9.50 -11.70 20.14
CA LEU A 150 8.63 -12.11 21.26
C LEU A 150 9.22 -13.30 22.04
N ALA A 151 9.66 -14.35 21.33
CA ALA A 151 10.32 -15.48 21.97
C ALA A 151 11.58 -15.06 22.74
N ARG A 152 12.34 -14.11 22.19
CA ARG A 152 13.54 -13.58 22.84
C ARG A 152 13.23 -12.78 24.10
N LEU A 153 12.14 -12.01 24.12
CA LEU A 153 11.71 -11.27 25.30
C LEU A 153 11.30 -12.23 26.42
N GLU A 154 10.52 -13.27 26.08
CA GLU A 154 10.12 -14.33 27.00
C GLU A 154 11.33 -15.05 27.62
N ASP A 155 12.32 -15.44 26.79
CA ASP A 155 13.57 -16.05 27.23
C ASP A 155 14.43 -15.14 28.14
N GLN A 156 14.17 -13.84 28.14
CA GLN A 156 14.86 -12.85 28.97
C GLN A 156 13.97 -12.33 30.12
N GLU A 157 12.83 -13.00 30.37
CA GLU A 157 11.87 -12.65 31.42
C GLU A 157 11.35 -11.21 31.31
N VAL A 158 11.26 -10.70 30.06
CA VAL A 158 10.66 -9.40 29.75
C VAL A 158 9.24 -9.63 29.26
N HIS A 159 8.27 -9.32 30.10
CA HIS A 159 6.84 -9.54 29.85
C HIS A 159 6.08 -8.21 29.77
N ASP A 160 4.76 -8.30 29.55
CA ASP A 160 3.83 -7.15 29.54
C ASP A 160 4.22 -6.01 28.59
N THR A 161 4.74 -6.38 27.41
CA THR A 161 5.10 -5.42 26.35
C THR A 161 3.91 -5.13 25.42
N ASP A 162 3.82 -3.90 24.93
CA ASP A 162 2.78 -3.48 23.96
C ASP A 162 2.83 -4.37 22.70
N LEU A 163 4.05 -4.70 22.23
CA LEU A 163 4.26 -5.63 21.12
C LEU A 163 3.56 -6.98 21.33
N ALA A 164 3.60 -7.54 22.54
CA ALA A 164 2.96 -8.83 22.83
C ALA A 164 1.43 -8.73 22.76
N ALA A 165 0.85 -7.64 23.26
CA ALA A 165 -0.59 -7.39 23.19
C ALA A 165 -1.05 -7.21 21.73
N ASP A 166 -0.37 -6.34 20.97
CA ASP A 166 -0.69 -6.03 19.59
C ASP A 166 -0.58 -7.26 18.68
N TRP A 167 0.53 -8.02 18.82
CA TRP A 167 0.74 -9.21 18.01
C TRP A 167 -0.28 -10.30 18.30
N LEU A 168 -0.67 -10.46 19.58
CA LEU A 168 -1.70 -11.41 19.97
C LEU A 168 -3.06 -11.07 19.34
N ALA A 169 -3.42 -9.79 19.29
CA ALA A 169 -4.64 -9.32 18.64
C ALA A 169 -4.62 -9.64 17.13
N ILE A 170 -3.50 -9.39 16.46
CA ILE A 170 -3.30 -9.73 15.04
C ILE A 170 -3.45 -11.23 14.78
N GLU A 171 -2.84 -12.08 15.61
CA GLU A 171 -2.84 -13.54 15.42
C GLU A 171 -4.20 -14.18 15.74
N ARG A 172 -4.90 -13.65 16.75
CA ARG A 172 -6.21 -14.19 17.19
C ARG A 172 -7.39 -13.64 16.41
N ALA A 173 -7.19 -12.62 15.58
CA ALA A 173 -8.25 -12.01 14.80
C ALA A 173 -9.03 -13.06 13.98
N ASP A 174 -10.34 -13.11 14.20
CA ASP A 174 -11.23 -13.97 13.42
C ASP A 174 -11.48 -13.38 12.00
N GLU A 175 -12.27 -14.07 11.18
CA GLU A 175 -12.48 -13.61 9.80
C GLU A 175 -13.24 -12.27 9.72
N SER A 176 -14.17 -12.04 10.63
CA SER A 176 -14.94 -10.79 10.69
C SER A 176 -14.05 -9.62 11.13
N GLU A 177 -13.20 -9.86 12.13
CA GLU A 177 -12.21 -8.91 12.61
C GLU A 177 -11.17 -8.61 11.53
N LYS A 178 -10.67 -9.64 10.81
CA LYS A 178 -9.76 -9.47 9.67
C LYS A 178 -10.33 -8.57 8.58
N ILE A 179 -11.62 -8.69 8.28
CA ILE A 179 -12.30 -7.81 7.32
C ILE A 179 -12.28 -6.38 7.85
N PHE A 180 -12.67 -6.15 9.10
CA PHE A 180 -12.63 -4.82 9.72
C PHE A 180 -11.21 -4.23 9.71
N CYS A 181 -10.21 -4.98 10.19
CA CYS A 181 -8.82 -4.54 10.25
C CYS A 181 -8.25 -4.26 8.86
N ARG A 182 -8.66 -5.01 7.83
CA ARG A 182 -8.32 -4.71 6.43
C ARG A 182 -8.88 -3.36 5.98
N LEU A 183 -10.13 -3.04 6.29
CA LEU A 183 -10.75 -1.76 5.95
C LEU A 183 -10.11 -0.60 6.71
N ALA A 184 -9.82 -0.78 8.00
CA ALA A 184 -9.04 0.17 8.81
C ALA A 184 -7.64 0.39 8.22
N GLY A 185 -6.95 -0.69 7.86
CA GLY A 185 -5.65 -0.63 7.18
C GLY A 185 -5.70 0.16 5.88
N ARG A 186 -6.74 -0.01 5.05
CA ARG A 186 -6.95 0.79 3.82
C ARG A 186 -7.11 2.29 4.08
N LEU A 187 -7.69 2.65 5.22
CA LEU A 187 -7.79 4.04 5.68
C LEU A 187 -6.46 4.58 6.22
N GLY A 188 -5.45 3.74 6.38
CA GLY A 188 -4.16 4.10 6.97
C GLY A 188 -4.24 4.33 8.47
N VAL A 189 -5.15 3.63 9.15
CA VAL A 189 -5.30 3.67 10.61
C VAL A 189 -5.01 2.28 11.19
N ASP A 190 -4.48 2.25 12.40
CA ASP A 190 -4.29 1.03 13.17
C ASP A 190 -5.63 0.64 13.84
N PRO A 191 -6.22 -0.52 13.52
CA PRO A 191 -7.51 -0.94 14.08
C PRO A 191 -7.52 -1.09 15.60
N TYR A 192 -6.37 -1.35 16.23
CA TYR A 192 -6.29 -1.57 17.68
C TYR A 192 -6.11 -0.28 18.48
N SER A 193 -5.87 0.84 17.80
CA SER A 193 -5.73 2.17 18.39
C SER A 193 -6.97 3.06 18.19
N LEU A 194 -8.05 2.54 17.57
CA LEU A 194 -9.28 3.29 17.31
C LEU A 194 -10.16 3.41 18.54
N SER A 195 -10.82 4.55 18.71
CA SER A 195 -11.95 4.67 19.64
C SER A 195 -13.18 3.90 19.14
N ASP A 196 -14.09 3.54 20.05
CA ASP A 196 -15.35 2.85 19.70
C ASP A 196 -16.15 3.60 18.64
N LEU A 197 -16.21 4.94 18.74
CA LEU A 197 -16.90 5.79 17.77
C LEU A 197 -16.27 5.71 16.37
N GLU A 198 -14.95 5.67 16.30
CA GLU A 198 -14.21 5.55 15.05
C GLU A 198 -14.39 4.17 14.41
N ALA A 199 -14.35 3.10 15.22
CA ALA A 199 -14.63 1.75 14.76
C ALA A 199 -16.06 1.61 14.23
N GLU A 200 -17.05 2.15 14.94
CA GLU A 200 -18.46 2.18 14.50
C GLU A 200 -18.64 2.92 13.17
N GLN A 201 -17.91 4.03 12.95
CA GLN A 201 -17.97 4.76 11.68
C GLN A 201 -17.49 3.91 10.50
N ILE A 202 -16.42 3.14 10.67
CA ILE A 202 -15.92 2.21 9.65
C ILE A 202 -16.97 1.14 9.35
N ILE A 203 -17.50 0.49 10.40
CA ILE A 203 -18.49 -0.58 10.27
C ILE A 203 -19.75 -0.08 9.58
N ALA A 204 -20.31 1.04 10.05
CA ALA A 204 -21.53 1.62 9.48
C ALA A 204 -21.34 2.01 8.00
N SER A 205 -20.17 2.57 7.66
CA SER A 205 -19.85 2.94 6.28
C SER A 205 -19.69 1.71 5.38
N ALA A 206 -19.07 0.64 5.89
CA ALA A 206 -18.93 -0.62 5.16
C ALA A 206 -20.28 -1.30 4.89
N GLN A 207 -21.22 -1.22 5.83
CA GLN A 207 -22.57 -1.78 5.70
C GLN A 207 -23.43 -1.03 4.66
N LEU A 208 -23.16 0.25 4.41
CA LEU A 208 -23.86 1.02 3.37
C LEU A 208 -23.47 0.60 1.95
N LEU A 209 -22.28 0.01 1.80
CA LEU A 209 -21.66 -0.28 0.52
C LEU A 209 -21.69 -1.77 0.19
N GLN A 210 -21.82 -2.06 -1.11
CA GLN A 210 -21.65 -3.41 -1.64
C GLN A 210 -20.19 -3.85 -1.48
N GLU A 211 -19.97 -5.14 -1.22
CA GLU A 211 -18.63 -5.69 -0.95
C GLU A 211 -17.62 -5.36 -2.05
N ALA A 212 -18.04 -5.43 -3.31
CA ALA A 212 -17.21 -5.17 -4.48
C ALA A 212 -16.58 -3.77 -4.54
N VAL A 213 -17.17 -2.77 -3.87
CA VAL A 213 -16.69 -1.37 -3.90
C VAL A 213 -16.05 -0.92 -2.58
N ARG A 214 -16.13 -1.73 -1.52
CA ARG A 214 -15.62 -1.35 -0.19
C ARG A 214 -14.13 -1.05 -0.25
N ASP A 215 -13.36 -1.96 -0.81
CA ASP A 215 -11.90 -1.85 -0.87
C ASP A 215 -11.44 -0.55 -1.53
N GLU A 216 -12.00 -0.20 -2.69
CA GLU A 216 -11.66 1.03 -3.41
C GLU A 216 -12.13 2.29 -2.67
N PHE A 217 -13.32 2.23 -2.08
CA PHE A 217 -13.85 3.31 -1.25
C PHE A 217 -12.93 3.62 -0.07
N PHE A 218 -12.60 2.62 0.76
CA PHE A 218 -11.77 2.83 1.95
C PHE A 218 -10.33 3.24 1.62
N SER A 219 -9.81 2.85 0.45
CA SER A 219 -8.50 3.31 -0.03
C SER A 219 -8.46 4.80 -0.38
N THR A 220 -9.60 5.40 -0.74
CA THR A 220 -9.67 6.79 -1.21
C THR A 220 -10.36 7.74 -0.24
N ALA A 221 -11.22 7.22 0.63
CA ALA A 221 -12.06 8.01 1.52
C ALA A 221 -11.27 8.87 2.51
N ASP A 222 -11.82 10.02 2.87
CA ASP A 222 -11.35 10.82 4.00
C ASP A 222 -12.03 10.29 5.28
N PHE A 223 -11.22 9.93 6.27
CA PHE A 223 -11.71 9.44 7.55
C PHE A 223 -12.71 10.40 8.19
N SER A 224 -12.46 11.72 8.10
CA SER A 224 -13.32 12.75 8.70
C SER A 224 -14.69 12.89 8.02
N GLN A 225 -14.85 12.37 6.80
CA GLN A 225 -16.08 12.46 6.00
C GLN A 225 -16.62 11.08 5.60
N LEU A 226 -16.12 10.02 6.23
CA LEU A 226 -16.30 8.64 5.79
C LEU A 226 -17.78 8.27 5.56
N LYS A 227 -18.64 8.54 6.54
CA LYS A 227 -20.07 8.25 6.45
C LYS A 227 -20.76 9.05 5.33
N ALA A 228 -20.44 10.34 5.21
CA ALA A 228 -21.04 11.19 4.19
C ALA A 228 -20.64 10.74 2.78
N GLN A 229 -19.36 10.41 2.59
CA GLN A 229 -18.83 9.89 1.33
C GLN A 229 -19.43 8.52 0.97
N ALA A 230 -19.64 7.64 1.95
CA ALA A 230 -20.29 6.34 1.73
C ALA A 230 -21.75 6.49 1.26
N VAL A 231 -22.52 7.41 1.88
CA VAL A 231 -23.90 7.72 1.47
C VAL A 231 -23.93 8.27 0.05
N GLN A 232 -23.02 9.22 -0.27
CA GLN A 232 -22.92 9.79 -1.61
C GLN A 232 -22.59 8.72 -2.67
N LEU A 233 -21.60 7.86 -2.39
CA LEU A 233 -21.23 6.78 -3.30
C LEU A 233 -22.40 5.80 -3.53
N LYS A 234 -23.11 5.43 -2.46
CA LYS A 234 -24.29 4.57 -2.56
C LYS A 234 -25.35 5.17 -3.49
N ALA A 235 -25.66 6.46 -3.32
CA ALA A 235 -26.62 7.16 -4.17
C ALA A 235 -26.16 7.19 -5.64
N LEU A 236 -24.87 7.48 -5.88
CA LEU A 236 -24.30 7.47 -7.23
C LEU A 236 -24.39 6.09 -7.91
N ILE A 237 -24.12 5.00 -7.17
CA ILE A 237 -24.23 3.63 -7.71
C ILE A 237 -25.68 3.29 -8.03
N GLN A 238 -26.63 3.68 -7.17
CA GLN A 238 -28.06 3.45 -7.41
C GLN A 238 -28.55 4.22 -8.64
N ASP A 239 -28.18 5.49 -8.76
CA ASP A 239 -28.51 6.33 -9.91
C ASP A 239 -27.88 5.79 -11.22
N ALA A 240 -26.63 5.32 -11.16
CA ALA A 240 -25.94 4.74 -12.30
C ALA A 240 -26.57 3.41 -12.75
N SER A 241 -27.01 2.58 -11.78
CA SER A 241 -27.64 1.29 -12.06
C SER A 241 -29.06 1.43 -12.62
N ALA A 242 -29.76 2.51 -12.26
CA ALA A 242 -31.09 2.83 -12.78
C ALA A 242 -31.08 3.39 -14.21
N ARG A 243 -29.92 3.81 -14.72
CA ARG A 243 -29.75 4.31 -16.09
C ARG A 243 -29.37 3.17 -17.01
N GLU A 244 -29.97 3.11 -18.20
CA GLU A 244 -29.46 2.22 -19.25
C GLU A 244 -27.98 2.53 -19.52
N SER A 245 -27.15 1.47 -19.56
CA SER A 245 -25.71 1.65 -19.75
C SER A 245 -25.47 2.32 -21.10
N PRO A 246 -24.95 3.56 -21.11
CA PRO A 246 -24.67 4.26 -22.36
C PRO A 246 -23.47 3.64 -23.11
N PHE A 247 -22.79 2.70 -22.46
CA PHE A 247 -21.67 1.91 -22.97
C PHE A 247 -22.11 0.58 -23.60
N GLY A 248 -23.39 0.38 -23.94
CA GLY A 248 -23.89 -0.88 -24.49
C GLY A 248 -23.06 -1.45 -25.65
N SER A 249 -22.47 -0.60 -26.49
CA SER A 249 -21.58 -1.01 -27.60
C SER A 249 -20.10 -1.17 -27.24
N THR A 250 -19.66 -0.71 -26.06
CA THR A 250 -18.27 -0.74 -25.60
C THR A 250 -18.03 -1.67 -24.42
N ARG A 251 -19.08 -2.18 -23.76
CA ARG A 251 -18.96 -3.09 -22.61
C ARG A 251 -18.25 -4.40 -22.97
N GLY A 252 -18.56 -4.97 -24.14
CA GLY A 252 -17.87 -6.16 -24.65
C GLY A 252 -16.36 -5.98 -24.84
N LEU A 253 -15.87 -4.75 -25.12
CA LEU A 253 -14.42 -4.47 -25.18
C LEU A 253 -13.76 -4.50 -23.82
N LEU A 254 -14.48 -4.04 -22.79
CA LEU A 254 -13.98 -4.09 -21.43
C LEU A 254 -13.89 -5.53 -20.97
N ASP A 255 -14.91 -6.34 -21.26
CA ASP A 255 -14.92 -7.77 -20.94
C ASP A 255 -13.78 -8.53 -21.66
N GLU A 256 -13.52 -8.25 -22.93
CA GLU A 256 -12.38 -8.80 -23.69
C GLU A 256 -11.02 -8.37 -23.11
N ALA A 257 -10.86 -7.10 -22.73
CA ALA A 257 -9.62 -6.59 -22.15
C ALA A 257 -9.36 -7.15 -20.74
N LEU A 258 -10.41 -7.31 -19.92
CA LEU A 258 -10.33 -7.88 -18.58
C LEU A 258 -10.08 -9.41 -18.60
N ALA A 259 -10.56 -10.11 -19.64
CA ALA A 259 -10.29 -11.54 -19.81
C ALA A 259 -8.82 -11.86 -20.11
N ALA A 260 -8.07 -10.91 -20.67
CA ALA A 260 -6.65 -11.09 -20.98
C ALA A 260 -5.79 -11.01 -19.70
N LYS A 261 -5.44 -12.13 -19.07
CA LYS A 261 -4.55 -12.23 -17.88
C LYS A 261 -3.17 -11.59 -18.11
N ARG A 262 -3.06 -10.27 -17.97
CA ARG A 262 -1.87 -9.44 -18.21
C ARG A 262 -1.76 -8.38 -17.10
N PRO A 263 -0.61 -7.70 -16.94
CA PRO A 263 -0.51 -6.58 -16.00
C PRO A 263 -1.55 -5.49 -16.30
N SER A 264 -2.21 -4.97 -15.26
CA SER A 264 -3.32 -4.00 -15.35
C SER A 264 -2.99 -2.76 -16.17
N THR A 265 -1.76 -2.25 -16.07
CA THR A 265 -1.27 -1.11 -16.87
C THR A 265 -1.30 -1.41 -18.37
N SER A 266 -0.88 -2.61 -18.77
CA SER A 266 -0.90 -3.02 -20.18
C SER A 266 -2.33 -3.17 -20.70
N GLN A 267 -3.22 -3.76 -19.89
CA GLN A 267 -4.64 -3.88 -20.22
C GLN A 267 -5.29 -2.50 -20.43
N GLY A 268 -5.00 -1.54 -19.55
CA GLY A 268 -5.53 -0.18 -19.66
C GLY A 268 -5.12 0.52 -20.95
N TYR A 269 -3.84 0.44 -21.34
CA TYR A 269 -3.36 1.02 -22.61
C TYR A 269 -3.94 0.36 -23.85
N GLU A 270 -4.15 -0.97 -23.83
CA GLU A 270 -4.77 -1.69 -24.94
C GLU A 270 -6.25 -1.34 -25.07
N TRP A 271 -6.97 -1.28 -23.95
CA TRP A 271 -8.36 -0.85 -23.93
C TRP A 271 -8.52 0.58 -24.45
N ALA A 272 -7.67 1.51 -24.00
CA ALA A 272 -7.65 2.87 -24.51
C ALA A 272 -7.39 2.91 -26.03
N ARG A 273 -6.47 2.08 -26.56
CA ARG A 273 -6.21 1.97 -28.00
C ARG A 273 -7.43 1.43 -28.76
N ALA A 274 -8.03 0.34 -28.29
CA ALA A 274 -9.20 -0.28 -28.91
C ALA A 274 -10.40 0.68 -28.96
N LEU A 275 -10.62 1.42 -27.86
CA LEU A 275 -11.67 2.44 -27.77
C LEU A 275 -11.43 3.58 -28.76
N ARG A 276 -10.19 4.07 -28.87
CA ARG A 276 -9.80 5.10 -29.85
C ARG A 276 -10.02 4.63 -31.29
N SER A 277 -9.63 3.41 -31.62
CA SER A 277 -9.86 2.83 -32.94
C SER A 277 -11.34 2.72 -33.28
N ARG A 278 -12.20 2.23 -32.37
CA ARG A 278 -13.65 2.15 -32.62
C ARG A 278 -14.35 3.50 -32.74
N ARG A 279 -13.78 4.55 -32.15
CA ARG A 279 -14.28 5.93 -32.23
C ARG A 279 -13.59 6.76 -33.33
N ASN A 280 -12.79 6.12 -34.19
CA ASN A 280 -12.03 6.77 -35.27
C ASN A 280 -11.14 7.93 -34.79
N LEU A 281 -10.62 7.83 -33.57
CA LEU A 281 -9.67 8.79 -33.02
C LEU A 281 -8.25 8.43 -33.44
N ARG A 282 -7.56 9.38 -34.08
CA ARG A 282 -6.15 9.25 -34.44
C ARG A 282 -5.28 9.41 -33.20
N PRO A 283 -4.07 8.83 -33.14
CA PRO A 283 -3.18 9.01 -31.98
C PRO A 283 -2.89 10.47 -31.59
N ALA A 284 -2.95 11.40 -32.55
CA ALA A 284 -2.73 12.84 -32.33
C ALA A 284 -3.95 13.59 -31.76
N ASP A 285 -5.13 12.99 -31.73
CA ASP A 285 -6.35 13.66 -31.25
C ASP A 285 -6.34 13.68 -29.71
N ILE A 286 -5.87 14.79 -29.13
CA ILE A 286 -5.85 14.99 -27.67
C ILE A 286 -7.25 15.38 -27.21
N ILE A 287 -7.79 14.63 -26.25
CA ILE A 287 -9.02 14.97 -25.56
C ILE A 287 -8.63 15.85 -24.37
N GLY A 288 -8.89 17.15 -24.46
CA GLY A 288 -8.42 18.16 -23.52
C GLY A 288 -9.40 18.45 -22.38
N SER A 289 -10.64 17.98 -22.45
CA SER A 289 -11.64 18.19 -21.40
C SER A 289 -12.55 16.98 -21.17
N MET A 290 -13.17 16.92 -19.99
CA MET A 290 -14.20 15.92 -19.68
C MET A 290 -15.45 16.05 -20.56
N GLU A 291 -15.71 17.24 -21.10
CA GLU A 291 -16.83 17.47 -22.00
C GLU A 291 -16.56 16.93 -23.41
N GLU A 292 -15.33 17.10 -23.91
CA GLU A 292 -14.87 16.45 -25.14
C GLU A 292 -14.82 14.94 -25.01
N LEU A 293 -14.32 14.42 -23.87
CA LEU A 293 -14.37 13.00 -23.56
C LEU A 293 -15.81 12.53 -23.54
N GLY A 294 -16.68 13.33 -22.92
CA GLY A 294 -18.12 13.18 -22.94
C GLY A 294 -18.63 12.97 -24.37
N GLY A 295 -18.45 13.95 -25.24
CA GLY A 295 -18.89 13.91 -26.64
C GLY A 295 -18.34 12.74 -27.44
N VAL A 296 -17.05 12.40 -27.28
CA VAL A 296 -16.40 11.24 -27.91
C VAL A 296 -17.06 9.92 -27.48
N LEU A 297 -17.42 9.81 -26.21
CA LEU A 297 -18.05 8.61 -25.65
C LEU A 297 -19.57 8.62 -25.83
N GLY A 298 -20.17 9.75 -26.25
CA GLY A 298 -21.60 9.91 -26.52
C GLY A 298 -22.40 10.59 -25.39
N PHE A 299 -21.76 11.41 -24.55
CA PHE A 299 -22.33 12.10 -23.39
C PHE A 299 -22.45 13.61 -23.59
N SER A 300 -23.51 14.20 -23.02
CA SER A 300 -23.58 15.63 -22.69
C SER A 300 -23.92 15.78 -21.21
N ARG A 301 -23.45 16.85 -20.58
CA ARG A 301 -23.61 17.14 -19.14
C ARG A 301 -25.08 17.35 -18.73
N ASN A 302 -25.95 17.58 -19.70
CA ASN A 302 -27.40 17.67 -19.51
C ASN A 302 -28.04 16.33 -19.93
N GLY A 303 -28.78 15.74 -19.00
CA GLY A 303 -29.27 14.37 -19.08
C GLY A 303 -29.86 13.92 -20.42
N SER A 304 -29.63 12.65 -20.72
CA SER A 304 -30.54 11.77 -21.45
C SER A 304 -31.06 12.30 -22.78
N ARG A 305 -30.19 12.45 -23.79
CA ARG A 305 -30.51 12.07 -25.17
C ARG A 305 -29.26 11.53 -25.87
N PRO A 306 -29.34 10.37 -26.56
CA PRO A 306 -28.29 10.00 -27.51
C PRO A 306 -28.18 11.12 -28.54
N LEU A 307 -26.96 11.58 -28.81
CA LEU A 307 -26.69 12.44 -29.95
C LEU A 307 -26.96 11.64 -31.21
N ASP A 308 -28.12 11.89 -31.82
CA ASP A 308 -28.41 11.39 -33.15
C ASP A 308 -27.40 12.01 -34.14
N LYS A 309 -26.61 11.10 -34.73
CA LYS A 309 -25.63 11.23 -35.81
C LYS A 309 -24.21 11.67 -35.44
N PRO A 310 -23.18 10.99 -36.00
CA PRO A 310 -21.81 11.48 -35.94
C PRO A 310 -21.72 12.79 -36.70
N ARG A 311 -21.34 13.88 -36.00
CA ARG A 311 -20.91 15.10 -36.66
C ARG A 311 -19.62 14.81 -37.42
N ALA A 312 -19.68 14.87 -38.75
CA ALA A 312 -18.50 14.91 -39.60
C ALA A 312 -17.64 16.11 -39.18
N CYS A 313 -16.35 15.85 -38.96
CA CYS A 313 -15.35 16.86 -38.69
C CYS A 313 -15.21 17.77 -39.93
N PRO A 314 -15.41 19.10 -39.85
CA PRO A 314 -15.16 19.97 -40.98
C PRO A 314 -13.66 20.25 -41.07
N LEU A 315 -13.01 19.63 -42.05
CA LEU A 315 -11.72 20.09 -42.56
C LEU A 315 -11.99 21.21 -43.58
N GLU A 316 -11.91 22.46 -43.16
CA GLU A 316 -11.80 23.58 -44.09
C GLU A 316 -10.33 23.96 -44.29
N SER A 317 -9.86 23.60 -45.48
CA SER A 317 -8.96 24.33 -46.37
C SER A 317 -8.28 25.61 -45.87
N ARG A 318 -6.94 25.62 -45.90
CA ARG A 318 -6.19 26.72 -46.52
C ARG A 318 -5.03 26.16 -47.35
N ARG A 319 -5.05 26.54 -48.63
CA ARG A 319 -3.89 26.62 -49.51
C ARG A 319 -2.95 27.70 -49.01
#